data_AF-A0A2T1GJ87-F1
#
_entry.id   AF-A0A2T1GJ87-F1
#
_cell.length_a   1.000
_cell.length_b   1.000
_cell.length_c   1.000
_cell.angle_alpha   90.00
_cell.angle_beta   90.00
_cell.angle_gamma   90.00
#
_symmetry.space_group_name_H-M   'P 1'
#
loop_
_entity.id
_entity.type
_entity.pdbx_description
1 polymer ?
#
loop_
_entity_poly.entity_id
_entity_poly.type
_entity_poly.pdbx_seq_one_letter_code
_entity_poly.pdbx_strand_id
1 'polypeptide(L)'
;MTFSQSNLNLLPESLFKELTADQAQMLEGGKRVDILSVKCITTGDTDGTDELFFNINGKDLQRHAPLNMKAGRTANAGMSANIPNDSLAVIQLFDKKNSGGALLVGKIVDGAINDTFFTLRAKANGGEYDVTYRITNKLF
;
A
#
# COMPACT_ATOMS: atom_id res chain seq x y z
N MET A 1 -1.85 57.99 -41.20
CA MET A 1 -1.75 56.57 -40.76
C MET A 1 -3.16 56.03 -40.61
N THR A 2 -3.53 55.04 -41.41
CA THR A 2 -4.10 53.73 -41.00
C THR A 2 -4.55 52.98 -42.26
N PHE A 3 -3.97 51.80 -42.48
CA PHE A 3 -4.57 50.75 -43.30
C PHE A 3 -5.04 49.65 -42.34
N SER A 4 -6.29 49.19 -42.51
CA SER A 4 -6.85 48.07 -41.78
C SER A 4 -6.95 46.86 -42.72
N GLN A 5 -6.34 45.75 -42.33
CA GLN A 5 -6.58 44.44 -42.93
C GLN A 5 -6.07 43.35 -41.98
N SER A 6 -6.94 42.72 -41.20
CA SER A 6 -6.71 41.37 -40.63
C SER A 6 -8.03 40.75 -40.19
N ASN A 7 -8.66 39.96 -41.05
CA ASN A 7 -9.71 39.00 -40.68
C ASN A 7 -9.56 37.82 -41.64
N LEU A 8 -8.85 36.77 -41.23
CA LEU A 8 -8.88 35.38 -41.74
C LEU A 8 -7.56 34.68 -41.34
N ASN A 9 -7.53 34.10 -40.13
CA ASN A 9 -6.77 32.89 -39.74
C ASN A 9 -6.67 32.78 -38.20
N LEU A 10 -7.82 32.81 -37.52
CA LEU A 10 -7.92 32.52 -36.08
C LEU A 10 -8.68 31.21 -35.86
N LEU A 11 -8.18 30.13 -36.44
CA LEU A 11 -8.39 28.82 -35.85
C LEU A 11 -7.09 28.48 -35.12
N PRO A 12 -7.00 28.74 -33.80
CA PRO A 12 -5.81 28.38 -33.06
C PRO A 12 -5.73 26.86 -32.94
N GLU A 13 -4.54 26.33 -33.18
CA GLU A 13 -4.10 24.94 -32.90
C GLU A 13 -4.27 24.53 -31.42
N SER A 14 -4.91 25.37 -30.59
CA SER A 14 -5.18 25.20 -29.16
C SER A 14 -6.24 24.16 -28.80
N LEU A 15 -6.63 23.26 -29.70
CA LEU A 15 -7.50 22.13 -29.37
C LEU A 15 -6.75 20.96 -28.72
N PHE A 16 -5.42 21.00 -28.66
CA PHE A 16 -4.62 20.11 -27.81
C PHE A 16 -4.08 20.91 -26.63
N LYS A 17 -4.93 21.14 -25.63
CA LYS A 17 -4.47 21.65 -24.33
C LYS A 17 -3.81 20.49 -23.59
N GLU A 18 -2.48 20.43 -23.67
CA GLU A 18 -1.65 19.55 -22.86
C GLU A 18 -2.03 19.77 -21.39
N LEU A 19 -2.42 18.69 -20.69
CA LEU A 19 -2.79 18.77 -19.27
C LEU A 19 -1.60 19.31 -18.50
N THR A 20 -1.84 20.24 -17.57
CA THR A 20 -0.78 20.69 -16.66
C THR A 20 -0.39 19.52 -15.76
N ALA A 21 0.87 19.45 -15.32
CA ALA A 21 1.36 18.37 -14.44
C ALA A 21 0.47 18.22 -13.18
N ASP A 22 -0.07 19.32 -12.66
CA ASP A 22 -0.97 19.31 -11.51
C ASP A 22 -2.36 18.69 -11.82
N GLN A 23 -2.85 18.81 -13.06
CA GLN A 23 -4.08 18.15 -13.52
C GLN A 23 -3.84 16.69 -13.94
N ALA A 24 -2.62 16.35 -14.38
CA ALA A 24 -2.21 14.97 -14.56
C ALA A 24 -2.12 14.24 -13.20
N GLN A 25 -1.58 14.87 -12.15
CA GLN A 25 -1.49 14.31 -10.79
C GLN A 25 -2.83 14.13 -10.07
N MET A 26 -3.84 14.95 -10.35
CA MET A 26 -5.20 14.74 -9.85
C MET A 26 -5.96 13.63 -10.63
N LEU A 27 -5.51 13.30 -11.85
CA LEU A 27 -5.91 12.13 -12.67
C LEU A 27 -5.04 10.88 -12.43
N GLU A 28 -3.86 11.02 -11.81
CA GLU A 28 -2.83 9.98 -11.73
C GLU A 28 -3.28 8.71 -11.00
N GLY A 29 -4.39 8.80 -10.25
CA GLY A 29 -4.92 7.68 -9.50
C GLY A 29 -3.93 7.22 -8.43
N GLY A 30 -4.38 6.29 -7.61
CA GLY A 30 -3.54 5.67 -6.61
C GLY A 30 -4.21 4.41 -6.15
N LYS A 31 -3.44 3.51 -5.57
CA LYS A 31 -4.02 2.33 -4.93
C LYS A 31 -4.02 2.54 -3.43
N ARG A 32 -5.00 1.96 -2.77
CA ARG A 32 -5.08 1.86 -1.32
C ARG A 32 -5.01 0.40 -0.95
N VAL A 33 -4.03 0.03 -0.14
CA VAL A 33 -3.91 -1.29 0.45
C VAL A 33 -4.53 -1.24 1.83
N ASP A 34 -5.58 -2.03 2.06
CA ASP A 34 -6.19 -2.24 3.37
C ASP A 34 -5.78 -3.62 3.89
N ILE A 35 -5.18 -3.70 5.07
CA ILE A 35 -4.96 -4.96 5.79
C ILE A 35 -6.12 -5.12 6.77
N LEU A 36 -6.94 -6.14 6.56
CA LEU A 36 -8.14 -6.37 7.35
C LEU A 36 -7.85 -7.24 8.56
N SER A 37 -7.25 -8.40 8.34
CA SER A 37 -6.93 -9.33 9.42
C SER A 37 -5.66 -10.10 9.15
N VAL A 38 -5.03 -10.54 10.22
CA VAL A 38 -3.85 -11.40 10.17
C VAL A 38 -4.05 -12.56 11.13
N LYS A 39 -3.77 -13.77 10.67
CA LYS A 39 -3.77 -14.99 11.47
C LYS A 39 -2.34 -15.51 11.57
N CYS A 40 -1.85 -15.69 12.79
CA CYS A 40 -0.58 -16.33 13.04
C CYS A 40 -0.75 -17.85 12.96
N ILE A 41 0.07 -18.49 12.14
CA ILE A 41 0.18 -19.95 12.05
C ILE A 41 1.29 -20.42 12.98
N THR A 42 2.46 -19.78 12.85
CA THR A 42 3.65 -20.04 13.66
C THR A 42 4.36 -18.71 13.93
N THR A 43 4.91 -18.55 15.13
CA THR A 43 5.72 -17.38 15.52
C THR A 43 7.18 -17.59 15.13
N GLY A 44 7.91 -16.50 14.86
CA GLY A 44 9.36 -16.53 14.70
C GLY A 44 10.09 -16.70 16.03
N ASP A 45 9.46 -16.25 17.12
CA ASP A 45 10.12 -16.10 18.41
C ASP A 45 10.07 -17.35 19.28
N THR A 46 11.16 -17.55 20.04
CA THR A 46 11.34 -18.70 20.92
C THR A 46 10.45 -18.67 22.14
N ASP A 47 9.97 -17.49 22.55
CA ASP A 47 8.98 -17.33 23.61
C ASP A 47 7.53 -17.56 23.13
N GLY A 48 7.36 -17.82 21.81
CA GLY A 48 6.08 -18.11 21.19
C GLY A 48 5.18 -16.89 20.96
N THR A 49 5.73 -15.68 20.99
CA THR A 49 4.98 -14.43 20.73
C THR A 49 5.76 -13.51 19.79
N ASP A 50 5.13 -13.09 18.69
CA ASP A 50 5.71 -12.05 17.82
C ASP A 50 4.98 -10.71 18.07
N GLU A 51 5.74 -9.62 18.17
CA GLU A 51 5.24 -8.24 18.17
C GLU A 51 5.12 -7.73 16.73
N LEU A 52 4.04 -8.12 16.07
CA LEU A 52 3.83 -7.92 14.64
C LEU A 52 3.46 -6.47 14.28
N PHE A 53 4.22 -5.88 13.37
CA PHE A 53 3.86 -4.65 12.66
C PHE A 53 4.04 -4.82 11.15
N PHE A 54 3.50 -3.89 10.37
CA PHE A 54 3.54 -3.98 8.91
C PHE A 54 4.35 -2.84 8.32
N ASN A 55 4.96 -3.09 7.18
CA ASN A 55 5.48 -2.06 6.30
C ASN A 55 4.83 -2.23 4.93
N ILE A 56 4.24 -1.16 4.39
CA ILE A 56 3.65 -1.16 3.05
C ILE A 56 4.38 -0.12 2.22
N ASN A 57 5.13 -0.55 1.21
CA ASN A 57 5.92 0.30 0.32
C ASN A 57 6.79 1.33 1.07
N GLY A 58 7.46 0.91 2.15
CA GLY A 58 8.32 1.77 2.96
C GLY A 58 7.62 2.49 4.11
N LYS A 59 6.29 2.42 4.22
CA LYS A 59 5.53 3.01 5.32
C LYS A 59 5.27 2.00 6.43
N ASP A 60 5.85 2.24 7.61
CA ASP A 60 5.56 1.47 8.82
C ASP A 60 4.14 1.77 9.34
N LEU A 61 3.41 0.71 9.69
CA LEU A 61 2.08 0.72 10.28
C LEU A 61 2.12 -0.04 11.60
N GLN A 62 1.67 0.60 12.69
CA GLN A 62 1.62 0.03 14.04
C GLN A 62 2.97 -0.35 14.69
N ARG A 63 4.12 0.12 14.20
CA ARG A 63 5.44 -0.18 14.81
C ARG A 63 5.55 0.21 16.30
N HIS A 64 4.87 1.27 16.73
CA HIS A 64 4.87 1.72 18.13
C HIS A 64 3.79 1.06 18.99
N ALA A 65 2.84 0.36 18.37
CA ALA A 65 1.78 -0.39 19.05
C ALA A 65 1.50 -1.69 18.25
N PRO A 66 2.48 -2.62 18.21
CA PRO A 66 2.38 -3.82 17.39
C PRO A 66 1.27 -4.75 17.88
N LEU A 67 0.83 -5.62 16.98
CA LEU A 67 -0.09 -6.70 17.30
C LEU A 67 0.69 -7.83 17.99
N ASN A 68 0.32 -8.17 19.22
CA ASN A 68 0.92 -9.32 19.90
C ASN A 68 0.32 -10.62 19.33
N MET A 69 1.10 -11.39 18.58
CA MET A 69 0.64 -12.57 17.86
C MET A 69 1.18 -13.84 18.48
N LYS A 70 0.31 -14.85 18.64
CA LYS A 70 0.66 -16.21 19.05
C LYS A 70 0.10 -17.18 18.03
N ALA A 71 0.72 -18.36 17.88
CA ALA A 71 0.23 -19.40 16.98
C ALA A 71 -1.28 -19.67 17.17
N GLY A 72 -2.02 -19.69 16.06
CA GLY A 72 -3.48 -19.86 16.04
C GLY A 72 -4.29 -18.58 16.28
N ARG A 73 -3.68 -17.48 16.75
CA ARG A 73 -4.38 -16.21 17.00
C ARG A 73 -4.68 -15.50 15.69
N THR A 74 -5.90 -14.96 15.59
CA THR A 74 -6.28 -13.98 14.56
C THR A 74 -6.48 -12.61 15.19
N ALA A 75 -5.95 -11.57 14.54
CA ALA A 75 -6.12 -10.18 14.93
C ALA A 75 -6.77 -9.40 13.78
N ASN A 76 -7.62 -8.44 14.14
CA ASN A 76 -8.05 -7.40 13.21
C ASN A 76 -6.94 -6.36 13.11
N ALA A 77 -6.41 -6.17 11.90
CA ALA A 77 -5.29 -5.27 11.65
C ALA A 77 -5.77 -3.83 11.46
N GLY A 78 -6.89 -3.64 10.76
CA GLY A 78 -7.55 -2.34 10.58
C GLY A 78 -6.65 -1.22 10.07
N MET A 79 -5.66 -1.54 9.23
CA MET A 79 -4.60 -0.61 8.84
C MET A 79 -4.53 -0.46 7.33
N SER A 80 -4.14 0.72 6.85
CA SER A 80 -4.11 0.99 5.41
C SER A 80 -2.99 1.93 4.99
N ALA A 81 -2.50 1.76 3.76
CA ALA A 81 -1.55 2.65 3.13
C ALA A 81 -1.95 2.96 1.70
N ASN A 82 -1.69 4.20 1.27
CA ASN A 82 -1.82 4.60 -0.13
C ASN A 82 -0.48 4.35 -0.83
N ILE A 83 -0.52 3.86 -2.05
CA ILE A 83 0.64 3.61 -2.91
C ILE A 83 0.41 4.24 -4.29
N PRO A 84 1.48 4.60 -5.02
CA PRO A 84 1.37 5.07 -6.40
C PRO A 84 0.67 4.05 -7.31
N ASN A 85 -0.03 4.53 -8.33
CA ASN A 85 -0.87 3.68 -9.19
C ASN A 85 -0.06 2.66 -10.03
N ASP A 86 1.13 3.06 -10.45
CA ASP A 86 2.10 2.25 -11.21
C ASP A 86 2.92 1.29 -10.33
N SER A 87 2.74 1.35 -9.01
CA SER A 87 3.49 0.54 -8.06
C SER A 87 2.76 -0.76 -7.69
N LEU A 88 3.55 -1.79 -7.38
CA LEU A 88 3.08 -2.99 -6.69
C LEU A 88 2.97 -2.68 -5.19
N ALA A 89 1.94 -3.21 -4.55
CA ALA A 89 1.86 -3.28 -3.09
C ALA A 89 2.89 -4.28 -2.59
N VAL A 90 3.85 -3.82 -1.80
CA VAL A 90 4.83 -4.62 -1.10
C VAL A 90 4.45 -4.59 0.37
N ILE A 91 3.78 -5.64 0.83
CA ILE A 91 3.33 -5.79 2.22
C ILE A 91 4.35 -6.66 2.94
N GLN A 92 5.08 -6.07 3.88
CA GLN A 92 6.06 -6.75 4.70
C GLN A 92 5.55 -6.83 6.13
N LEU A 93 5.78 -7.98 6.75
CA LEU A 93 5.41 -8.27 8.12
C LEU A 93 6.70 -8.34 8.93
N PHE A 94 6.77 -7.57 9.99
CA PHE A 94 7.94 -7.50 10.85
C PHE A 94 7.55 -7.83 12.28
N ASP A 95 8.39 -8.61 12.91
CA ASP A 95 8.38 -8.79 14.35
C ASP A 95 9.32 -7.76 14.99
N LYS A 96 8.81 -6.97 15.93
CA LYS A 96 9.55 -5.92 16.62
C LYS A 96 10.37 -6.52 17.75
N LYS A 97 11.69 -6.37 17.69
CA LYS A 97 12.58 -6.85 18.75
C LYS A 97 12.70 -5.83 19.88
N ASN A 98 12.72 -6.33 21.12
CA ASN A 98 12.97 -5.54 22.33
C ASN A 98 14.31 -4.77 22.30
N SER A 99 15.29 -5.23 21.51
CA SER A 99 16.58 -4.55 21.28
C SER A 99 16.50 -3.32 20.37
N GLY A 100 15.30 -2.94 19.90
CA GLY A 100 15.09 -1.83 18.98
C GLY A 100 15.18 -2.20 17.49
N GLY A 101 15.50 -3.47 17.19
CA GLY A 101 15.51 -4.02 15.84
C GLY A 101 14.13 -4.48 15.36
N ALA A 102 14.08 -4.97 14.13
CA ALA A 102 12.91 -5.64 13.56
C ALA A 102 13.36 -6.81 12.69
N LEU A 103 12.63 -7.92 12.75
CA LEU A 103 12.89 -9.12 11.98
C LEU A 103 11.76 -9.30 10.95
N LEU A 104 12.10 -9.44 9.67
CA LEU A 104 11.11 -9.72 8.65
C LEU A 104 10.55 -11.14 8.85
N VAL A 105 9.25 -11.27 9.09
CA VAL A 105 8.57 -12.57 9.31
C VAL A 105 7.60 -12.94 8.18
N GLY A 106 7.43 -12.05 7.20
CA GLY A 106 6.65 -12.36 6.00
C GLY A 106 6.70 -11.24 4.96
N LYS A 107 6.44 -11.60 3.70
CA LYS A 107 6.33 -10.65 2.59
C LYS A 107 5.27 -11.13 1.59
N ILE A 108 4.45 -10.19 1.11
CA ILE A 108 3.50 -10.34 0.02
C ILE A 108 3.79 -9.23 -1.00
N VAL A 109 3.70 -9.55 -2.28
CA VAL A 109 3.77 -8.58 -3.38
C VAL A 109 2.56 -8.79 -4.27
N ASP A 110 1.75 -7.74 -4.45
CA ASP A 110 0.53 -7.78 -5.26
C ASP A 110 0.32 -6.44 -5.96
N GLY A 111 -0.11 -6.45 -7.21
CA GLY A 111 -0.37 -5.25 -8.01
C GLY A 111 -1.82 -5.08 -8.43
N ALA A 112 -2.66 -6.11 -8.25
CA ALA A 112 -4.01 -6.12 -8.78
C ALA A 112 -4.95 -5.30 -7.91
N ILE A 113 -5.72 -4.41 -8.54
CA ILE A 113 -6.85 -3.79 -7.88
C ILE A 113 -7.95 -4.84 -7.79
N ASN A 114 -8.36 -5.07 -6.56
CA ASN A 114 -9.15 -6.17 -6.09
C ASN A 114 -10.15 -5.58 -5.09
N ASP A 115 -11.39 -5.33 -5.53
CA ASP A 115 -12.44 -4.82 -4.61
C ASP A 115 -12.95 -5.89 -3.64
N THR A 116 -12.40 -7.11 -3.71
CA THR A 116 -12.69 -8.25 -2.83
C THR A 116 -11.48 -8.56 -1.92
N PHE A 117 -11.75 -9.22 -0.80
CA PHE A 117 -10.70 -9.58 0.16
C PHE A 117 -9.96 -10.83 -0.29
N PHE A 118 -8.64 -10.78 -0.21
CA PHE A 118 -7.75 -11.90 -0.52
C PHE A 118 -6.95 -12.28 0.70
N THR A 119 -6.81 -13.59 0.94
CA THR A 119 -5.94 -14.11 1.98
C THR A 119 -4.74 -14.78 1.34
N LEU A 120 -3.54 -14.27 1.63
CA LEU A 120 -2.28 -14.90 1.20
C LEU A 120 -1.42 -15.24 2.40
N ARG A 121 -0.64 -16.31 2.23
CA ARG A 121 0.33 -16.72 3.22
C ARG A 121 1.66 -15.99 3.03
N ALA A 122 2.14 -15.38 4.11
CA ALA A 122 3.45 -14.77 4.22
C ALA A 122 4.31 -15.57 5.20
N LYS A 123 5.56 -15.86 4.82
CA LYS A 123 6.49 -16.62 5.65
C LYS A 123 7.92 -16.13 5.49
N ALA A 124 8.62 -15.92 6.61
CA ALA A 124 10.05 -15.68 6.68
C ALA A 124 10.54 -15.89 8.12
N ASN A 125 11.83 -16.24 8.28
CA ASN A 125 12.51 -16.30 9.58
C ASN A 125 11.73 -16.98 10.72
N GLY A 126 11.08 -18.12 10.42
CA GLY A 126 10.31 -18.92 11.38
C GLY A 126 8.84 -18.52 11.52
N GLY A 127 8.50 -17.25 11.29
CA GLY A 127 7.12 -16.77 11.32
C GLY A 127 6.33 -17.17 10.08
N GLU A 128 5.07 -17.57 10.27
CA GLU A 128 4.14 -17.92 9.20
C GLU A 128 2.75 -17.33 9.50
N TYR A 129 2.21 -16.58 8.53
CA TYR A 129 1.02 -15.75 8.71
C TYR A 129 0.09 -15.82 7.51
N ASP A 130 -1.22 -15.95 7.75
CA ASP A 130 -2.25 -15.67 6.76
C ASP A 130 -2.69 -14.21 6.87
N VAL A 131 -2.51 -13.44 5.80
CA VAL A 131 -2.81 -12.01 5.75
C VAL A 131 -3.99 -11.80 4.82
N THR A 132 -5.08 -11.26 5.35
CA THR A 132 -6.26 -10.88 4.58
C THR A 132 -6.21 -9.39 4.28
N TYR A 133 -6.15 -9.05 3.00
CA TYR A 133 -6.00 -7.68 2.53
C TYR A 133 -6.88 -7.40 1.32
N ARG A 134 -6.95 -6.12 0.95
CA ARG A 134 -7.64 -5.62 -0.24
C ARG A 134 -6.81 -4.51 -0.86
N ILE A 135 -6.84 -4.40 -2.18
CA ILE A 135 -6.22 -3.28 -2.90
C ILE A 135 -7.32 -2.60 -3.71
N THR A 136 -7.70 -1.38 -3.35
CA THR A 136 -8.72 -0.61 -4.08
C THR A 136 -8.11 0.58 -4.79
N ASN A 137 -8.88 1.23 -5.65
CA ASN A 137 -8.58 2.61 -6.00
C ASN A 137 -8.58 3.48 -4.73
N LYS A 138 -7.67 4.45 -4.69
CA LYS A 138 -7.65 5.49 -3.67
C LYS A 138 -8.86 6.40 -3.91
N LEU A 139 -9.78 6.42 -2.95
CA LEU A 139 -10.89 7.38 -2.93
C LEU A 139 -10.35 8.73 -2.40
N PHE A 140 -10.78 9.82 -3.04
CA PHE A 140 -10.41 11.20 -2.71
C PHE A 140 -11.03 11.66 -1.39
#